data_AF-A0A820I0C1-F1
#
_entry.id   AF-A0A820I0C1-F1
#
_cell.length_a   1.000
_cell.length_b   1.000
_cell.length_c   1.000
_cell.angle_alpha   90.00
_cell.angle_beta   90.00
_cell.angle_gamma   90.00
#
_symmetry.space_group_name_H-M   'P 1'
#
loop_
_entity.id
_entity.type
_entity.pdbx_description
1 polymer ?
#
loop_
_entity_poly.entity_id
_entity_poly.type
_entity_poly.pdbx_seq_one_letter_code
_entity_poly.pdbx_strand_id
1 'polypeptide(L)'
;MQFLYTVLVVAFIYFSKIVNGCDKDPHQGVLVIAAGSFLSASSEQGVNWSPSEVKGQMTFNQGTCQYEKVIEGLPTNTNYDWKVAFNGNWGGDKGCNNGGNCQFNSGSSGAVLLIYNPYTGQLTTSPLSSGQTINPSVTTTASPTICSNPYKGRIVRASGDYQTELGSTAPWLATEANSLMTFDETACVYFLILSGLKPDKFYEWKVTFDNVWSGSIGCGNGGNCKFSTSGAGTVKLEFEPNTKQLTFRPLPTICGNGQCEL
;
A
#
# COMPACT_ATOMS: atom_id res chain seq x y z
N MET A 1 -8.01 -6.59 -68.78
CA MET A 1 -7.10 -5.79 -67.94
C MET A 1 -7.61 -5.86 -66.52
N GLN A 2 -6.95 -6.64 -65.67
CA GLN A 2 -7.36 -6.92 -64.30
C GLN A 2 -6.27 -6.36 -63.39
N PHE A 3 -6.55 -5.27 -62.70
CA PHE A 3 -5.59 -4.64 -61.79
C PHE A 3 -5.63 -5.37 -60.45
N LEU A 4 -4.54 -6.07 -60.12
CA LEU A 4 -4.28 -6.55 -58.76
C LEU A 4 -3.88 -5.35 -57.88
N TYR A 5 -4.68 -5.06 -56.86
CA TYR A 5 -4.29 -4.18 -55.77
C TYR A 5 -3.54 -5.01 -54.71
N THR A 6 -2.23 -4.81 -54.60
CA THR A 6 -1.43 -5.32 -53.49
C THR A 6 -1.67 -4.43 -52.27
N VAL A 7 -2.38 -4.93 -51.27
CA VAL A 7 -2.53 -4.28 -49.97
C VAL A 7 -1.26 -4.52 -49.18
N LEU A 8 -0.43 -3.48 -49.04
CA LEU A 8 0.75 -3.49 -48.19
C LEU A 8 0.29 -3.32 -46.72
N VAL A 9 0.20 -4.42 -45.98
CA VAL A 9 -0.05 -4.39 -44.53
C VAL A 9 1.24 -3.96 -43.84
N VAL A 10 1.34 -2.68 -43.50
CA VAL A 10 2.41 -2.17 -42.64
C VAL A 10 2.08 -2.58 -41.20
N ALA A 11 2.66 -3.70 -40.75
CA ALA A 11 2.63 -4.09 -39.36
C ALA A 11 3.47 -3.09 -38.54
N PHE A 12 2.80 -2.17 -37.84
CA PHE A 12 3.43 -1.38 -36.79
C PHE A 12 3.74 -2.31 -35.62
N ILE A 13 4.95 -2.88 -35.62
CA ILE A 13 5.53 -3.49 -34.45
C ILE A 13 5.89 -2.33 -33.50
N TYR A 14 5.02 -2.08 -32.52
CA TYR A 14 5.36 -1.26 -31.37
C TYR A 14 6.51 -1.97 -30.62
N PHE A 15 7.74 -1.60 -30.94
CA PHE A 15 8.85 -1.79 -30.02
C PHE A 15 8.64 -0.81 -28.86
N SER A 16 7.80 -1.21 -27.90
CA SER A 16 7.86 -0.67 -26.55
C SER A 16 9.29 -0.92 -26.07
N LYS A 17 10.08 0.14 -25.95
CA LYS A 17 11.39 0.09 -25.31
C LYS A 17 11.20 -0.65 -23.99
N ILE A 18 11.75 -1.86 -23.88
CA ILE A 18 11.99 -2.52 -22.61
C ILE A 18 13.01 -1.63 -21.91
N VAL A 19 12.51 -0.68 -21.12
CA VAL A 19 13.33 -0.01 -20.13
C VAL A 19 13.59 -1.10 -19.09
N ASN A 20 14.85 -1.48 -18.91
CA ASN A 20 15.26 -2.44 -17.88
C ASN A 20 14.74 -2.00 -16.51
N GLY A 21 13.60 -2.54 -16.11
CA GLY A 21 12.89 -2.25 -14.87
C GLY A 21 11.86 -3.33 -14.64
N CYS A 22 11.56 -3.58 -13.37
CA CYS A 22 10.50 -4.52 -13.00
C CYS A 22 9.18 -4.13 -13.66
N ASP A 23 8.30 -5.12 -13.84
CA ASP A 23 6.88 -4.83 -14.02
C ASP A 23 6.39 -3.94 -12.87
N LYS A 24 5.29 -3.20 -13.08
CA LYS A 24 4.72 -2.37 -12.02
C LYS A 24 4.57 -3.19 -10.75
N ASP A 25 5.10 -2.66 -9.63
CA ASP A 25 4.97 -3.29 -8.32
C ASP A 25 3.48 -3.54 -8.02
N PRO A 26 3.04 -4.80 -7.87
CA PRO A 26 1.63 -5.11 -7.66
C PRO A 26 1.15 -4.70 -6.27
N HIS A 27 2.07 -4.39 -5.35
CA HIS A 27 1.79 -3.90 -4.00
C HIS A 27 2.21 -2.44 -3.80
N GLN A 28 2.29 -1.66 -4.88
CA GLN A 28 2.60 -0.24 -4.79
C GLN A 28 1.63 0.48 -3.84
N GLY A 29 2.17 1.15 -2.82
CA GLY A 29 1.39 1.86 -1.80
C GLY A 29 0.79 0.95 -0.71
N VAL A 30 1.15 -0.33 -0.67
CA VAL A 30 0.74 -1.29 0.37
C VAL A 30 1.84 -1.42 1.41
N LEU A 31 1.46 -1.46 2.69
CA LEU A 31 2.39 -1.81 3.75
C LEU A 31 2.65 -3.32 3.73
N VAL A 32 3.87 -3.74 3.37
CA VAL A 32 4.28 -5.15 3.33
C VAL A 32 5.14 -5.46 4.56
N ILE A 33 4.66 -6.33 5.44
CA ILE A 33 5.30 -6.67 6.73
C ILE A 33 5.74 -8.13 6.74
N ALA A 34 7.03 -8.37 6.98
CA ALA A 34 7.53 -9.67 7.42
C ALA A 34 7.21 -9.85 8.91
N ALA A 35 6.14 -10.60 9.20
CA ALA A 35 5.69 -10.88 10.56
C ALA A 35 6.05 -12.33 10.93
N GLY A 36 6.59 -12.53 12.12
CA GLY A 36 7.05 -13.85 12.55
C GLY A 36 7.45 -13.93 14.01
N SER A 37 8.06 -15.05 14.40
CA SER A 37 8.53 -15.33 15.76
C SER A 37 9.91 -14.74 16.09
N PHE A 38 10.50 -13.97 15.16
CA PHE A 38 11.88 -13.48 15.24
C PHE A 38 12.02 -12.03 15.74
N LEU A 39 10.97 -11.20 15.62
CA LEU A 39 11.07 -9.75 15.83
C LEU A 39 11.42 -9.38 17.28
N SER A 40 10.91 -10.11 18.27
CA SER A 40 11.24 -9.85 19.67
C SER A 40 12.67 -10.24 20.03
N ALA A 41 13.30 -11.10 19.22
CA ALA A 41 14.65 -11.59 19.43
C ALA A 41 15.69 -10.87 18.55
N SER A 42 15.26 -9.99 17.65
CA SER A 42 16.15 -9.21 16.78
C SER A 42 16.68 -7.96 17.49
N SER A 43 17.66 -7.31 16.87
CA SER A 43 18.17 -6.01 17.31
C SER A 43 17.09 -4.92 17.37
N GLU A 44 16.03 -5.04 16.55
CA GLU A 44 14.93 -4.08 16.50
C GLU A 44 13.94 -4.26 17.67
N GLN A 45 13.93 -5.41 18.35
CA GLN A 45 13.06 -5.72 19.50
C GLN A 45 11.57 -5.38 19.24
N GLY A 46 11.01 -5.96 18.17
CA GLY A 46 9.60 -5.77 17.79
C GLY A 46 8.63 -6.76 18.45
N VAL A 47 7.35 -6.63 18.13
CA VAL A 47 6.32 -7.58 18.56
C VAL A 47 6.22 -8.74 17.56
N ASN A 48 6.33 -9.98 18.06
CA ASN A 48 6.14 -11.17 17.22
C ASN A 48 4.71 -11.27 16.69
N TRP A 49 4.57 -11.82 15.48
CA TRP A 49 3.27 -12.09 14.85
C TRP A 49 2.32 -10.88 14.80
N SER A 50 2.88 -9.67 14.70
CA SER A 50 2.11 -8.44 14.57
C SER A 50 2.13 -7.95 13.11
N PRO A 51 1.01 -8.05 12.37
CA PRO A 51 0.95 -7.64 10.96
C PRO A 51 1.03 -6.11 10.78
N SER A 52 0.92 -5.34 11.87
CA SER A 52 1.03 -3.88 11.89
C SER A 52 2.36 -3.38 12.47
N GLU A 53 3.30 -4.27 12.81
CA GLU A 53 4.61 -3.89 13.36
C GLU A 53 5.53 -3.40 12.23
N VAL A 54 5.78 -2.09 12.20
CA VAL A 54 6.59 -1.44 11.17
C VAL A 54 8.06 -1.85 11.21
N LYS A 55 8.55 -2.42 12.32
CA LYS A 55 9.89 -3.03 12.39
C LYS A 55 10.03 -4.23 11.44
N GLY A 56 8.92 -4.90 11.11
CA GLY A 56 8.89 -5.96 10.10
C GLY A 56 8.77 -5.45 8.66
N GLN A 57 8.69 -4.14 8.41
CA GLN A 57 8.42 -3.61 7.08
C GLN A 57 9.51 -4.00 6.07
N MET A 58 9.06 -4.54 4.92
CA MET A 58 9.91 -4.91 3.80
C MET A 58 9.98 -3.77 2.78
N THR A 59 11.10 -3.66 2.07
CA THR A 59 11.32 -2.63 1.05
C THR A 59 11.36 -3.27 -0.33
N PHE A 60 10.58 -2.73 -1.29
CA PHE A 60 10.67 -3.19 -2.67
C PHE A 60 11.99 -2.74 -3.31
N ASN A 61 12.75 -3.68 -3.83
CA ASN A 61 14.01 -3.48 -4.52
C ASN A 61 13.76 -3.58 -6.04
N GLN A 62 13.90 -2.46 -6.75
CA GLN A 62 13.71 -2.40 -8.22
C GLN A 62 14.81 -3.13 -9.01
N GLY A 63 15.96 -3.42 -8.40
CA GLY A 63 17.01 -4.23 -9.02
C GLY A 63 16.69 -5.72 -9.02
N THR A 64 15.97 -6.20 -8.01
CA THR A 64 15.63 -7.64 -7.85
C THR A 64 14.15 -7.93 -8.09
N CYS A 65 13.31 -6.90 -8.18
CA CYS A 65 11.85 -6.99 -8.30
C CYS A 65 11.21 -7.75 -7.12
N GLN A 66 11.75 -7.56 -5.92
CA GLN A 66 11.36 -8.27 -4.72
C GLN A 66 11.27 -7.32 -3.52
N TYR A 67 10.40 -7.67 -2.57
CA TYR A 67 10.42 -7.08 -1.24
C TYR A 67 11.50 -7.76 -0.40
N GLU A 68 12.37 -6.96 0.21
CA GLU A 68 13.53 -7.44 0.96
C GLU A 68 13.54 -6.84 2.37
N LYS A 69 13.90 -7.64 3.37
CA LYS A 69 14.13 -7.20 4.74
C LYS A 69 15.29 -7.96 5.37
N VAL A 70 16.28 -7.21 5.84
CA VAL A 70 17.38 -7.75 6.65
C VAL A 70 16.95 -7.75 8.10
N ILE A 71 17.12 -8.88 8.76
CA ILE A 71 16.94 -9.02 10.21
C ILE A 71 18.30 -9.35 10.81
N GLU A 72 18.69 -8.61 11.84
CA GLU A 72 19.97 -8.75 12.53
C GLU A 72 19.78 -8.99 14.03
N GLY A 73 20.85 -9.40 14.70
CA GLY A 73 20.88 -9.55 16.16
C GLY A 73 20.09 -10.74 16.69
N LEU A 74 19.69 -11.68 15.83
CA LEU A 74 19.01 -12.90 16.27
C LEU A 74 19.99 -13.81 17.02
N PRO A 75 19.52 -14.56 18.04
CA PRO A 75 20.21 -15.74 18.53
C PRO A 75 20.68 -16.63 17.37
N THR A 76 21.96 -17.00 17.37
CA THR A 76 22.58 -17.76 16.28
C THR A 76 22.03 -19.19 16.22
N ASN A 77 22.06 -19.78 15.02
CA ASN A 77 21.63 -21.15 14.74
C ASN A 77 20.22 -21.50 15.25
N THR A 78 19.35 -20.50 15.37
CA THR A 78 18.01 -20.65 15.95
C THR A 78 16.96 -20.64 14.85
N ASN A 79 15.96 -21.52 14.99
CA ASN A 79 14.85 -21.62 14.04
C ASN A 79 13.74 -20.63 14.37
N TYR A 80 13.20 -20.01 13.34
CA TYR A 80 12.08 -19.08 13.41
C TYR A 80 11.06 -19.37 12.32
N ASP A 81 9.87 -18.79 12.50
CA ASP A 81 8.75 -18.86 11.59
C ASP A 81 8.36 -17.45 11.13
N TRP A 82 7.93 -17.29 9.89
CA TRP A 82 7.44 -16.02 9.37
C TRP A 82 6.45 -16.16 8.22
N LYS A 83 5.75 -15.05 7.95
CA LYS A 83 4.83 -14.83 6.83
C LYS A 83 4.91 -13.37 6.39
N VAL A 84 4.28 -13.05 5.27
CA VAL A 84 4.07 -11.67 4.82
C VAL A 84 2.63 -11.26 5.04
N ALA A 85 2.43 -10.18 5.80
CA ALA A 85 1.15 -9.52 6.03
C ALA A 85 1.07 -8.22 5.24
N PHE A 86 -0.17 -7.76 4.98
CA PHE A 86 -0.43 -6.57 4.17
C PHE A 86 -1.31 -5.58 4.94
N ASN A 87 -0.99 -4.28 4.84
CA ASN A 87 -1.81 -3.19 5.38
C ASN A 87 -2.20 -3.35 6.86
N GLY A 88 -1.29 -3.91 7.68
CA GLY A 88 -1.56 -4.09 9.10
C GLY A 88 -2.46 -5.28 9.43
N ASN A 89 -2.78 -6.16 8.48
CA ASN A 89 -3.72 -7.26 8.66
C ASN A 89 -3.21 -8.58 8.02
N TRP A 90 -3.75 -9.70 8.50
CA TRP A 90 -3.53 -11.05 7.95
C TRP A 90 -4.41 -11.37 6.74
N GLY A 91 -5.40 -10.53 6.41
CA GLY A 91 -6.21 -10.74 5.21
C GLY A 91 -5.38 -10.75 3.93
N GLY A 92 -5.27 -11.91 3.27
CA GLY A 92 -4.52 -12.07 2.01
C GLY A 92 -3.01 -12.33 2.18
N ASP A 93 -2.58 -12.68 3.39
CA ASP A 93 -1.19 -12.96 3.73
C ASP A 93 -0.54 -14.05 2.85
N LYS A 94 0.80 -14.03 2.78
CA LYS A 94 1.58 -15.03 2.05
C LYS A 94 2.46 -15.83 3.00
N GLY A 95 2.47 -17.13 2.79
CA GLY A 95 3.23 -18.11 3.54
C GLY A 95 3.73 -19.25 2.67
N CYS A 96 4.52 -20.14 3.23
CA CYS A 96 5.06 -21.33 2.57
C CYS A 96 4.07 -22.48 2.64
N ASN A 97 4.30 -23.58 1.90
CA ASN A 97 3.54 -24.84 2.07
C ASN A 97 2.01 -24.65 2.08
N ASN A 98 1.46 -24.05 1.02
CA ASN A 98 0.04 -23.72 0.90
C ASN A 98 -0.46 -22.69 1.95
N GLY A 99 0.36 -21.67 2.23
CA GLY A 99 -0.01 -20.57 3.13
C GLY A 99 0.25 -20.84 4.61
N GLY A 100 0.93 -21.93 4.96
CA GLY A 100 1.54 -22.14 6.26
C GLY A 100 2.72 -21.22 6.55
N ASN A 101 3.29 -21.33 7.74
CA ASN A 101 4.46 -20.53 8.13
C ASN A 101 5.70 -20.95 7.32
N CYS A 102 6.51 -19.97 6.92
CA CYS A 102 7.83 -20.20 6.37
C CYS A 102 8.83 -20.35 7.51
N GLN A 103 9.62 -21.43 7.49
CA GLN A 103 10.68 -21.65 8.47
C GLN A 103 12.01 -21.13 7.94
N PHE A 104 12.84 -20.57 8.83
CA PHE A 104 14.24 -20.29 8.55
C PHE A 104 15.12 -20.48 9.79
N ASN A 105 16.43 -20.60 9.57
CA ASN A 105 17.44 -20.61 10.61
C ASN A 105 18.30 -19.34 10.51
N SER A 106 18.59 -18.69 11.63
CA SER A 106 19.38 -17.45 11.67
C SER A 106 20.86 -17.62 11.32
N GLY A 107 21.34 -18.87 11.20
CA GLY A 107 22.73 -19.19 10.90
C GLY A 107 23.71 -18.71 11.97
N SER A 108 25.00 -18.84 11.68
CA SER A 108 26.07 -18.52 12.63
C SER A 108 26.28 -17.03 12.89
N SER A 109 25.76 -16.16 12.02
CA SER A 109 25.87 -14.70 12.17
C SER A 109 24.74 -14.08 13.00
N GLY A 110 23.60 -14.76 13.13
CA GLY A 110 22.40 -14.16 13.72
C GLY A 110 21.72 -13.14 12.80
N ALA A 111 22.02 -13.17 11.50
CA ALA A 111 21.44 -12.28 10.51
C ALA A 111 20.89 -13.05 9.30
N VAL A 112 19.74 -12.61 8.79
CA VAL A 112 19.03 -13.24 7.67
C VAL A 112 18.43 -12.18 6.75
N LEU A 113 18.43 -12.45 5.45
CA LEU A 113 17.63 -11.74 4.47
C LEU A 113 16.32 -12.49 4.23
N LEU A 114 15.20 -11.83 4.48
CA LEU A 114 13.86 -12.27 4.14
C LEU A 114 13.44 -11.65 2.81
N ILE A 115 12.93 -12.47 1.90
CA ILE A 115 12.60 -12.07 0.54
C ILE A 115 11.17 -12.50 0.21
N TYR A 116 10.40 -11.58 -0.35
CA TYR A 116 9.07 -11.82 -0.87
C TYR A 116 9.00 -11.40 -2.34
N ASN A 117 8.70 -12.35 -3.23
CA ASN A 117 8.42 -12.07 -4.63
C ASN A 117 6.93 -11.73 -4.80
N PRO A 118 6.60 -10.47 -5.13
CA PRO A 118 5.22 -10.02 -5.16
C PRO A 118 4.44 -10.50 -6.40
N TYR A 119 5.14 -10.94 -7.45
CA TYR A 119 4.53 -11.45 -8.69
C TYR A 119 4.16 -12.93 -8.58
N THR A 120 4.97 -13.71 -7.86
CA THR A 120 4.75 -15.17 -7.72
C THR A 120 4.15 -15.56 -6.37
N GLY A 121 4.18 -14.65 -5.40
CA GLY A 121 3.77 -14.95 -4.02
C GLY A 121 4.80 -15.75 -3.22
N GLN A 122 6.00 -15.98 -3.78
CA GLN A 122 7.01 -16.84 -3.18
C GLN A 122 7.79 -16.12 -2.06
N LEU A 123 8.03 -16.83 -0.96
CA LEU A 123 8.85 -16.37 0.16
C LEU A 123 10.15 -17.20 0.20
N THR A 124 11.28 -16.53 0.35
CA THR A 124 12.59 -17.19 0.53
C THR A 124 13.39 -16.50 1.63
N THR A 125 14.36 -17.23 2.18
CA THR A 125 15.25 -16.72 3.22
C THR A 125 16.69 -17.10 2.93
N SER A 126 17.63 -16.18 3.17
CA SER A 126 19.06 -16.45 3.05
C SER A 126 19.78 -16.02 4.33
N PRO A 127 20.35 -16.95 5.12
CA PRO A 127 21.26 -16.60 6.20
C PRO A 127 22.43 -15.79 5.65
N LEU A 128 22.91 -14.82 6.42
CA LEU A 128 24.02 -13.95 6.02
C LEU A 128 25.30 -14.42 6.70
N SER A 129 26.43 -14.25 6.03
CA SER A 129 27.73 -14.50 6.66
C SER A 129 28.12 -13.33 7.56
N SER A 130 28.92 -13.60 8.60
CA SER A 130 29.46 -12.52 9.46
C SER A 130 30.24 -11.51 8.62
N GLY A 131 29.87 -10.22 8.72
CA GLY A 131 30.47 -9.14 7.94
C GLY A 131 29.96 -9.03 6.50
N GLN A 132 29.00 -9.87 6.08
CA GLN A 132 28.30 -9.69 4.81
C GLN A 132 27.36 -8.48 4.92
N THR A 133 27.83 -7.32 4.47
CA THR A 133 26.96 -6.19 4.18
C THR A 133 26.21 -6.50 2.91
N ILE A 134 24.99 -7.02 3.01
CA ILE A 134 24.03 -6.79 1.95
C ILE A 134 23.60 -5.33 2.08
N ASN A 135 24.23 -4.49 1.25
CA ASN A 135 23.55 -3.31 0.79
C ASN A 135 22.47 -3.88 -0.15
N PRO A 136 21.19 -4.00 0.24
CA PRO A 136 20.17 -4.18 -0.78
C PRO A 136 20.48 -3.10 -1.81
N SER A 137 20.74 -3.49 -3.05
CA SER A 137 21.03 -2.51 -4.09
C SER A 137 19.77 -1.68 -4.25
N VAL A 138 19.68 -0.63 -3.44
CA VAL A 138 18.83 0.50 -3.66
C VAL A 138 19.46 1.13 -4.89
N THR A 139 19.10 0.64 -6.06
CA THR A 139 19.21 1.44 -7.27
C THR A 139 18.22 2.56 -7.04
N THR A 140 18.66 3.59 -6.31
CA THR A 140 17.96 4.85 -6.15
C THR A 140 17.93 5.51 -7.52
N THR A 141 17.00 5.09 -8.39
CA THR A 141 16.17 6.12 -9.02
C THR A 141 15.69 6.98 -7.87
N ALA A 142 16.18 8.22 -7.81
CA ALA A 142 15.98 9.23 -6.76
C ALA A 142 15.15 8.71 -5.58
N SER A 143 15.80 8.48 -4.42
CA SER A 143 15.15 8.18 -3.14
C SER A 143 13.76 8.82 -3.16
N PRO A 144 12.65 8.04 -3.22
CA PRO A 144 11.34 8.64 -3.33
C PRO A 144 11.30 9.66 -2.22
N THR A 145 11.04 10.92 -2.58
CA THR A 145 10.95 12.01 -1.60
C THR A 145 10.07 11.48 -0.49
N ILE A 146 10.66 11.11 0.65
CA ILE A 146 9.90 10.50 1.73
C ILE A 146 8.85 11.56 2.04
N CYS A 147 7.60 11.22 1.75
CA CYS A 147 6.50 12.13 1.98
C CYS A 147 6.58 12.54 3.43
N SER A 148 6.80 13.83 3.69
CA SER A 148 6.61 14.36 5.02
C SER A 148 5.15 14.07 5.39
N ASN A 149 4.95 13.32 6.46
CA ASN A 149 3.61 12.99 6.96
C ASN A 149 3.54 13.43 8.44
N PRO A 150 3.17 14.69 8.70
CA PRO A 150 3.02 15.21 10.07
C PRO A 150 1.93 14.49 10.88
N TYR A 151 1.15 13.60 10.26
CA TYR A 151 0.10 12.80 10.91
C TYR A 151 0.47 11.32 11.02
N LYS A 152 1.73 10.93 10.74
CA LYS A 152 2.19 9.55 10.88
C LYS A 152 1.90 9.02 12.29
N GLY A 153 1.28 7.85 12.37
CA GLY A 153 0.87 7.21 13.62
C GLY A 153 -0.48 7.69 14.19
N ARG A 154 -1.15 8.66 13.54
CA ARG A 154 -2.50 9.09 13.92
C ARG A 154 -3.57 8.34 13.16
N ILE A 155 -4.76 8.28 13.75
CA ILE A 155 -5.95 7.76 13.07
C ILE A 155 -6.53 8.89 12.22
N VAL A 156 -6.55 8.75 10.89
CA VAL A 156 -7.08 9.77 9.97
C VAL A 156 -8.38 9.28 9.35
N ARG A 157 -9.45 10.09 9.42
CA ARG A 157 -10.78 9.73 8.88
C ARG A 157 -11.37 10.85 8.04
N ALA A 158 -12.05 10.50 6.96
CA ALA A 158 -12.91 11.42 6.23
C ALA A 158 -14.33 11.32 6.79
N SER A 159 -14.77 12.24 7.64
CA SER A 159 -16.12 12.20 8.25
C SER A 159 -17.08 13.13 7.51
N GLY A 160 -18.33 12.72 7.29
CA GLY A 160 -19.25 13.46 6.43
C GLY A 160 -20.70 13.01 6.50
N ASP A 161 -21.56 13.66 5.72
CA ASP A 161 -23.00 13.32 5.64
C ASP A 161 -23.28 12.04 4.83
N TYR A 162 -22.33 11.63 3.98
CA TYR A 162 -22.37 10.40 3.19
C TYR A 162 -22.39 9.12 4.05
N GLN A 163 -21.90 9.19 5.29
CA GLN A 163 -21.66 8.04 6.17
C GLN A 163 -22.92 7.19 6.39
N THR A 164 -24.09 7.81 6.52
CA THR A 164 -25.36 7.10 6.69
C THR A 164 -25.76 6.26 5.48
N GLU A 165 -25.37 6.67 4.27
CA GLU A 165 -25.63 5.88 3.06
C GLU A 165 -24.74 4.64 2.98
N LEU A 166 -23.62 4.65 3.71
CA LEU A 166 -22.69 3.52 3.83
C LEU A 166 -22.92 2.71 5.12
N GLY A 167 -24.10 2.85 5.73
CA GLY A 167 -24.53 2.04 6.87
C GLY A 167 -24.14 2.55 8.25
N SER A 168 -23.59 3.77 8.35
CA SER A 168 -23.28 4.38 9.66
C SER A 168 -24.57 4.78 10.39
N THR A 169 -24.57 4.74 11.71
CA THR A 169 -25.76 5.04 12.54
C THR A 169 -26.16 6.52 12.53
N ALA A 170 -25.21 7.41 12.24
CA ALA A 170 -25.41 8.85 12.11
C ALA A 170 -24.39 9.44 11.11
N PRO A 171 -24.69 10.61 10.51
CA PRO A 171 -23.68 11.35 9.75
C PRO A 171 -22.69 12.01 10.72
N TRP A 172 -21.54 12.44 10.19
CA TRP A 172 -20.55 13.22 10.95
C TRP A 172 -19.99 12.51 12.20
N LEU A 173 -19.85 11.18 12.14
CA LEU A 173 -19.22 10.39 13.19
C LEU A 173 -17.70 10.33 12.97
N ALA A 174 -16.95 11.05 13.82
CA ALA A 174 -15.49 11.04 13.80
C ALA A 174 -14.89 9.66 14.14
N THR A 175 -15.68 8.76 14.71
CA THR A 175 -15.30 7.39 15.10
C THR A 175 -15.62 6.35 14.03
N GLU A 176 -16.31 6.72 12.94
CA GLU A 176 -16.81 5.75 11.96
C GLU A 176 -15.69 4.93 11.34
N ALA A 177 -15.81 3.60 11.40
CA ALA A 177 -14.78 2.69 10.96
C ALA A 177 -14.62 2.72 9.42
N ASN A 178 -15.74 2.82 8.69
CA ASN A 178 -15.76 2.87 7.23
C ASN A 178 -15.20 4.18 6.66
N SER A 179 -14.87 5.15 7.51
CA SER A 179 -14.26 6.43 7.14
C SER A 179 -12.74 6.48 7.31
N LEU A 180 -12.10 5.39 7.71
CA LEU A 180 -10.64 5.32 7.89
C LEU A 180 -9.90 5.53 6.55
N MET A 181 -9.00 6.51 6.50
CA MET A 181 -8.18 6.80 5.32
C MET A 181 -6.88 6.00 5.34
N THR A 182 -6.39 5.61 4.17
CA THR A 182 -5.10 4.93 3.96
C THR A 182 -4.06 5.93 3.43
N PHE A 183 -2.84 5.92 3.95
CA PHE A 183 -1.77 6.79 3.44
C PHE A 183 -1.07 6.14 2.24
N ASP A 184 -1.00 6.86 1.12
CA ASP A 184 -0.23 6.52 -0.07
C ASP A 184 1.13 7.26 -0.01
N GLU A 185 2.20 6.51 0.27
CA GLU A 185 3.57 7.04 0.33
C GLU A 185 4.17 7.41 -1.03
N THR A 186 3.55 7.01 -2.15
CA THR A 186 4.00 7.44 -3.49
C THR A 186 3.37 8.79 -3.85
N ALA A 187 2.08 8.94 -3.56
CA ALA A 187 1.33 10.17 -3.86
C ALA A 187 1.39 11.22 -2.74
N CYS A 188 1.93 10.87 -1.57
CA CYS A 188 2.00 11.72 -0.38
C CYS A 188 0.63 12.21 0.11
N VAL A 189 -0.41 11.37 0.00
CA VAL A 189 -1.77 11.71 0.42
C VAL A 189 -2.40 10.58 1.21
N TYR A 190 -3.25 10.93 2.17
CA TYR A 190 -4.25 10.00 2.69
C TYR A 190 -5.39 9.90 1.68
N PHE A 191 -5.95 8.73 1.46
CA PHE A 191 -7.11 8.54 0.60
C PHE A 191 -8.16 7.59 1.18
N LEU A 192 -9.39 7.77 0.73
CA LEU A 192 -10.52 6.87 0.98
C LEU A 192 -11.33 6.73 -0.31
N ILE A 193 -11.64 5.51 -0.71
CA ILE A 193 -12.55 5.24 -1.82
C ILE A 193 -13.92 4.89 -1.24
N LEU A 194 -14.92 5.69 -1.61
CA LEU A 194 -16.32 5.46 -1.27
C LEU A 194 -17.02 4.86 -2.48
N SER A 195 -17.88 3.88 -2.26
CA SER A 195 -18.71 3.25 -3.29
C SER A 195 -20.10 2.99 -2.76
N GLY A 196 -21.10 2.89 -3.64
CA GLY A 196 -22.49 2.67 -3.25
C GLY A 196 -23.24 3.92 -2.77
N LEU A 197 -22.66 5.11 -2.96
CA LEU A 197 -23.36 6.36 -2.72
C LEU A 197 -24.44 6.59 -3.79
N LYS A 198 -25.50 7.33 -3.47
CA LYS A 198 -26.49 7.69 -4.50
C LYS A 198 -25.83 8.49 -5.63
N PRO A 199 -26.07 8.11 -6.90
CA PRO A 199 -25.60 8.85 -8.07
C PRO A 199 -26.01 10.33 -8.06
N ASP A 200 -25.16 11.19 -8.63
CA ASP A 200 -25.43 12.62 -8.87
C ASP A 200 -25.88 13.41 -7.62
N LYS A 201 -25.52 12.94 -6.43
CA LYS A 201 -25.85 13.60 -5.17
C LYS A 201 -24.65 14.39 -4.64
N PHE A 202 -24.95 15.50 -3.98
CA PHE A 202 -23.97 16.30 -3.24
C PHE A 202 -23.86 15.82 -1.80
N TYR A 203 -22.62 15.81 -1.32
CA TYR A 203 -22.25 15.43 0.04
C TYR A 203 -21.24 16.43 0.59
N GLU A 204 -21.07 16.39 1.90
CA GLU A 204 -20.12 17.19 2.66
C GLU A 204 -19.21 16.30 3.52
N TRP A 205 -17.95 16.71 3.66
CA TRP A 205 -16.96 15.99 4.47
C TRP A 205 -15.86 16.89 5.05
N LYS A 206 -15.17 16.36 6.05
CA LYS A 206 -13.96 16.91 6.70
C LYS A 206 -13.03 15.77 7.09
N VAL A 207 -11.77 16.09 7.35
CA VAL A 207 -10.82 15.14 7.95
C VAL A 207 -10.81 15.31 9.46
N THR A 208 -10.98 14.21 10.19
CA THR A 208 -10.86 14.12 11.65
C THR A 208 -9.66 13.28 12.03
N PHE A 209 -9.12 13.52 13.23
CA PHE A 209 -7.94 12.83 13.73
C PHE A 209 -8.23 12.19 15.09
N ASP A 210 -7.71 10.99 15.31
CA ASP A 210 -7.78 10.28 16.61
C ASP A 210 -9.20 10.20 17.17
N ASN A 211 -10.17 9.98 16.27
CA ASN A 211 -11.60 9.86 16.57
C ASN A 211 -12.24 11.10 17.22
N VAL A 212 -11.64 12.29 17.07
CA VAL A 212 -12.16 13.55 17.63
C VAL A 212 -12.25 14.66 16.59
N TRP A 213 -13.11 15.65 16.86
CA TRP A 213 -13.31 16.83 16.01
C TRP A 213 -12.27 17.94 16.22
N SER A 214 -11.58 17.92 17.36
CA SER A 214 -10.53 18.90 17.67
C SER A 214 -9.39 18.80 16.66
N GLY A 215 -9.06 19.92 16.01
CA GLY A 215 -8.06 19.95 14.95
C GLY A 215 -8.51 19.35 13.61
N SER A 216 -9.82 19.15 13.40
CA SER A 216 -10.35 18.72 12.10
C SER A 216 -10.02 19.71 10.98
N ILE A 217 -9.80 19.18 9.78
CA ILE A 217 -9.48 19.97 8.58
C ILE A 217 -10.65 19.90 7.63
N GLY A 218 -10.99 21.05 7.04
CA GLY A 218 -12.03 21.19 6.04
C GLY A 218 -11.57 22.12 4.92
N CYS A 219 -12.48 22.49 4.02
CA CYS A 219 -12.19 23.35 2.88
C CYS A 219 -12.29 24.84 3.26
N GLY A 220 -11.55 25.69 2.53
CA GLY A 220 -11.50 27.13 2.79
C GLY A 220 -11.02 27.43 4.22
N ASN A 221 -11.77 28.23 4.97
CA ASN A 221 -11.46 28.59 6.35
C ASN A 221 -11.88 27.50 7.37
N GLY A 222 -11.67 26.22 7.03
CA GLY A 222 -12.02 25.07 7.87
C GLY A 222 -13.50 24.65 7.81
N GLY A 223 -14.25 25.16 6.83
CA GLY A 223 -15.64 24.77 6.56
C GLY A 223 -15.74 23.37 5.94
N ASN A 224 -16.96 22.88 5.71
CA ASN A 224 -17.15 21.58 5.09
C ASN A 224 -16.69 21.57 3.63
N CYS A 225 -16.02 20.50 3.21
CA CYS A 225 -15.73 20.27 1.81
C CYS A 225 -16.94 19.66 1.13
N LYS A 226 -17.32 20.17 -0.04
CA LYS A 226 -18.40 19.63 -0.86
C LYS A 226 -17.84 18.72 -1.94
N PHE A 227 -18.50 17.60 -2.21
CA PHE A 227 -18.26 16.80 -3.40
C PHE A 227 -19.57 16.31 -3.99
N SER A 228 -19.52 15.90 -5.27
CA SER A 228 -20.60 15.17 -5.91
C SER A 228 -20.09 13.82 -6.40
N THR A 229 -20.99 12.83 -6.40
CA THR A 229 -20.73 11.53 -7.01
C THR A 229 -21.08 11.56 -8.49
N SER A 230 -20.36 10.78 -9.31
CA SER A 230 -20.76 10.50 -10.69
C SER A 230 -22.01 9.59 -10.72
N GLY A 231 -22.51 9.30 -11.93
CA GLY A 231 -23.56 8.30 -12.17
C GLY A 231 -23.30 6.92 -11.54
N ALA A 232 -22.04 6.63 -11.17
CA ALA A 232 -21.59 5.39 -10.57
C ALA A 232 -21.72 5.31 -9.03
N GLY A 233 -21.89 6.45 -8.35
CA GLY A 233 -21.88 6.48 -6.88
C GLY A 233 -20.52 6.22 -6.24
N THR A 234 -19.41 6.38 -6.98
CA THR A 234 -18.04 6.12 -6.50
C THR A 234 -17.19 7.39 -6.54
N VAL A 235 -16.46 7.66 -5.45
CA VAL A 235 -15.57 8.82 -5.33
C VAL A 235 -14.30 8.44 -4.55
N LYS A 236 -13.17 9.04 -4.93
CA LYS A 236 -11.95 9.05 -4.12
C LYS A 236 -11.86 10.39 -3.39
N LEU A 237 -11.75 10.34 -2.06
CA LEU A 237 -11.42 11.49 -1.22
C LEU A 237 -9.94 11.44 -0.86
N GLU A 238 -9.26 12.58 -0.92
CA GLU A 238 -7.81 12.68 -0.72
C GLU A 238 -7.47 13.84 0.23
N PHE A 239 -6.48 13.64 1.08
CA PHE A 239 -5.96 14.61 2.04
C PHE A 239 -4.44 14.68 1.97
N GLU A 240 -3.91 15.82 1.56
CA GLU A 240 -2.48 16.11 1.54
C GLU A 240 -2.04 16.65 2.92
N PRO A 241 -1.21 15.91 3.67
CA PRO A 241 -0.96 16.25 5.08
C PRO A 241 -0.06 17.47 5.27
N ASN A 242 0.79 17.83 4.31
CA ASN A 242 1.70 18.98 4.47
C ASN A 242 1.00 20.31 4.21
N THR A 243 0.23 20.39 3.13
CA THR A 243 -0.49 21.61 2.71
C THR A 243 -1.88 21.70 3.35
N LYS A 244 -2.37 20.61 3.93
CA LYS A 244 -3.73 20.43 4.44
C LYS A 244 -4.80 20.58 3.36
N GLN A 245 -4.45 20.29 2.10
CA GLN A 245 -5.40 20.31 1.00
C GLN A 245 -6.28 19.06 1.01
N LEU A 246 -7.58 19.26 0.77
CA LEU A 246 -8.57 18.20 0.61
C LEU A 246 -9.05 18.23 -0.83
N THR A 247 -8.93 17.10 -1.53
CA THR A 247 -9.39 16.94 -2.91
C THR A 247 -10.37 15.79 -3.00
N PHE A 248 -11.20 15.80 -4.04
CA PHE A 248 -12.05 14.68 -4.39
C PHE A 248 -12.00 14.44 -5.90
N ARG A 249 -12.16 13.18 -6.29
CA ARG A 249 -12.24 12.78 -7.69
C ARG A 249 -13.37 11.77 -7.85
N PRO A 250 -14.42 12.08 -8.62
CA PRO A 250 -15.37 11.06 -9.04
C PRO A 250 -14.63 9.96 -9.78
N LEU A 251 -14.86 8.71 -9.41
CA LEU A 251 -14.30 7.59 -10.14
C LEU A 251 -15.35 7.10 -11.16
N PRO A 252 -14.92 6.70 -12.37
CA PRO A 252 -15.81 6.00 -13.27
C PRO A 252 -16.28 4.70 -12.60
N THR A 253 -17.46 4.22 -12.98
CA THR A 253 -17.95 2.91 -12.55
C THR A 253 -16.86 1.88 -12.85
N ILE A 254 -16.42 1.12 -11.84
CA ILE A 254 -15.60 -0.06 -12.08
C ILE A 254 -16.49 -1.02 -12.86
N CYS A 255 -16.34 -1.07 -14.19
CA CYS A 255 -16.93 -2.11 -15.01
C CYS A 255 -16.31 -3.44 -14.57
N GLY A 256 -17.14 -4.47 -14.40
CA GLY A 256 -16.85 -5.73 -13.72
C GLY A 256 -15.75 -6.63 -14.29
N ASN A 257 -14.79 -6.10 -15.04
CA ASN A 257 -13.65 -6.81 -15.62
C ASN A 257 -12.26 -6.22 -15.24
N GLY A 258 -12.19 -5.23 -14.34
CA GLY A 258 -10.92 -4.80 -13.75
C GLY A 258 -9.95 -4.05 -14.68
N GLN A 259 -10.43 -3.51 -15.80
CA GLN A 259 -9.65 -2.63 -16.68
C GLN A 259 -10.48 -1.40 -17.01
N CYS A 260 -9.96 -0.21 -16.70
CA CYS A 260 -10.48 1.05 -17.24
C CYS A 260 -9.60 1.44 -18.42
N GLU A 261 -10.19 1.64 -19.59
CA GLU A 261 -9.57 2.47 -20.63
C GLU A 261 -9.61 3.92 -20.14
N LEU A 262 -8.45 4.57 -20.12
CA LEU A 262 -8.25 5.99 -19.81
C LEU A 262 -8.73 6.87 -20.97
#